data_AF-A0A285P7P2-F1
#
_entry.id   AF-A0A285P7P2-F1
#
_cell.length_a   1.000
_cell.length_b   1.000
_cell.length_c   1.000
_cell.angle_alpha   90.00
_cell.angle_beta   90.00
_cell.angle_gamma   90.00
#
_symmetry.space_group_name_H-M   'P 1'
#
loop_
_entity.id
_entity.type
_entity.pdbx_description
1 polymer ?
#
loop_
_entity_poly.entity_id
_entity_poly.type
_entity_poly.pdbx_seq_one_letter_code
_entity_poly.pdbx_strand_id
1 'polypeptide(L)' 'TLPPNLGAAVDALEDDEVIQDALGEHVAEKFVEAKQAEYDEYKAEVSDWELDNYLETY' A
#
# COMPACT_ATOMS: atom_id res chain seq x y z
N THR A 1 8.34 2.20 -15.66
CA THR A 1 7.10 1.41 -15.54
C THR A 1 6.40 1.83 -14.27
N LEU A 2 5.08 1.62 -14.14
CA LEU A 2 4.35 1.99 -12.93
C LEU A 2 4.55 0.94 -11.82
N PRO A 3 4.48 1.33 -10.53
CA PRO A 3 4.46 0.39 -9.43
C PRO A 3 3.28 -0.59 -9.55
N PRO A 4 3.48 -1.89 -9.23
CA PRO A 4 2.48 -2.93 -9.47
C PRO A 4 1.36 -2.99 -8.43
N ASN A 5 1.53 -2.35 -7.27
CA ASN A 5 0.58 -2.36 -6.16
C ASN A 5 0.78 -1.12 -5.27
N LEU A 6 -0.11 -0.97 -4.28
CA LEU A 6 -0.09 0.18 -3.37
C LEU A 6 1.21 0.27 -2.57
N GLY A 7 1.70 -0.84 -1.99
CA GLY A 7 2.95 -0.84 -1.23
C GLY A 7 4.13 -0.31 -2.04
N ALA A 8 4.35 -0.85 -3.24
CA ALA A 8 5.41 -0.39 -4.13
C ALA A 8 5.22 1.06 -4.62
N ALA A 9 3.97 1.56 -4.65
CA ALA A 9 3.69 2.95 -4.98
C ALA A 9 3.99 3.91 -3.83
N VAL A 10 3.76 3.48 -2.58
CA VAL A 10 4.15 4.22 -1.38
C VAL A 10 5.67 4.27 -1.26
N ASP A 11 6.37 3.15 -1.46
CA ASP A 11 7.84 3.11 -1.48
C ASP A 11 8.40 4.09 -2.53
N ALA A 12 7.84 4.06 -3.76
CA ALA A 12 8.25 4.97 -4.83
C ALA A 12 7.91 6.45 -4.54
N LEU A 13 6.86 6.72 -3.76
CA LEU A 13 6.50 8.07 -3.34
C LEU A 13 7.48 8.60 -2.28
N GLU A 14 7.90 7.76 -1.34
CA GLU A 14 8.91 8.12 -0.33
C GLU A 14 10.26 8.50 -0.95
N ASP A 15 10.64 7.83 -2.04
CA ASP A 15 11.88 8.09 -2.78
C ASP A 15 11.82 9.32 -3.72
N ASP A 16 10.65 9.93 -3.96
CA ASP A 16 10.48 11.06 -4.88
C ASP A 16 10.56 12.43 -4.17
N GLU A 17 11.78 13.00 -4.12
CA GLU A 17 12.05 14.29 -3.46
C GLU A 17 11.15 15.44 -3.98
N VAL A 18 10.81 15.46 -5.28
CA VAL A 18 9.99 16.54 -5.87
C VAL A 18 8.57 16.49 -5.32
N ILE A 19 8.01 15.29 -5.17
CA ILE A 19 6.66 15.12 -4.63
C ILE A 19 6.66 15.29 -3.11
N GLN A 20 7.67 14.77 -2.41
CA GLN A 20 7.85 14.95 -0.97
C GLN A 20 7.90 16.44 -0.60
N ASP A 21 8.70 17.24 -1.32
CA ASP A 21 8.81 18.69 -1.10
C ASP A 21 7.50 19.42 -1.41
N ALA A 22 6.78 19.00 -2.45
CA ALA A 22 5.51 19.63 -2.84
C ALA A 22 4.38 19.38 -1.81
N LEU A 23 4.36 18.21 -1.19
CA LEU A 23 3.41 17.86 -0.13
C LEU A 23 3.80 18.47 1.21
N GLY A 24 5.11 18.57 1.47
CA GLY A 24 5.67 19.01 2.73
C GLY A 24 5.69 17.90 3.78
N GLU A 25 6.67 17.98 4.69
CA GLU A 25 7.02 16.94 5.67
C GLU A 25 5.81 16.35 6.41
N HIS A 26 4.97 17.21 7.01
CA HIS A 26 3.83 16.74 7.81
C HIS A 26 2.79 15.96 6.99
N VAL A 27 2.51 16.40 5.77
CA VAL A 27 1.49 15.74 4.92
C VAL A 27 2.05 14.46 4.34
N ALA A 28 3.29 14.50 3.86
CA ALA A 28 3.94 13.35 3.27
C ALA A 28 4.08 12.20 4.28
N GLU A 29 4.59 12.47 5.48
CA GLU A 29 4.74 11.48 6.56
C GLU A 29 3.39 10.83 6.90
N LYS A 30 2.34 11.64 7.12
CA LYS A 30 1.01 11.12 7.48
C LYS A 30 0.32 10.38 6.34
N PHE A 31 0.58 10.77 5.10
CA PHE A 31 0.06 10.05 3.95
C PHE A 31 0.70 8.67 3.83
N VAL A 32 2.04 8.60 3.92
CA VAL A 32 2.80 7.34 3.88
C VAL A 32 2.35 6.41 5.01
N GLU A 33 2.31 6.89 6.25
CA GLU A 33 1.86 6.12 7.41
C GLU A 33 0.46 5.52 7.19
N ALA A 34 -0.49 6.34 6.74
CA ALA A 34 -1.86 5.91 6.49
C ALA A 34 -1.95 4.87 5.36
N LYS A 35 -1.20 5.06 4.26
CA LYS A 35 -1.25 4.15 3.11
C LYS A 35 -0.51 2.85 3.34
N GLN A 36 0.52 2.85 4.16
CA GLN A 36 1.19 1.64 4.58
C GLN A 36 0.29 0.80 5.49
N ALA A 37 -0.40 1.44 6.44
CA ALA A 37 -1.39 0.78 7.29
C ALA A 37 -2.54 0.17 6.47
N GLU A 38 -3.08 0.91 5.49
CA GLU A 38 -4.11 0.41 4.55
C GLU A 38 -3.62 -0.83 3.78
N TYR A 39 -2.38 -0.80 3.30
CA TYR A 39 -1.81 -1.92 2.54
C TYR A 39 -1.56 -3.15 3.43
N ASP A 40 -1.13 -2.94 4.67
CA ASP A 40 -0.94 -4.02 5.64
C ASP A 40 -2.26 -4.66 6.05
N GLU A 41 -3.33 -3.87 6.24
CA GLU A 41 -4.68 -4.37 6.48
C GLU A 41 -5.17 -5.22 5.30
N TYR A 42 -5.03 -4.72 4.07
CA TYR A 42 -5.43 -5.45 2.86
C TYR A 42 -4.72 -6.80 2.73
N LYS A 43 -3.40 -6.86 2.97
CA LYS A 43 -2.64 -8.12 2.89
C LYS A 43 -3.01 -9.13 3.98
N ALA A 44 -3.53 -8.67 5.10
CA ALA A 44 -3.91 -9.52 6.22
C ALA A 44 -5.35 -10.05 6.09
N GLU A 45 -6.14 -9.47 5.19
CA GLU A 45 -7.51 -9.90 4.91
C GLU A 45 -7.53 -11.23 4.15
N VAL A 46 -8.37 -12.17 4.60
CA VAL A 46 -8.70 -13.37 3.82
C VAL A 46 -9.91 -13.03 2.97
N SER A 47 -9.71 -12.96 1.66
CA SER A 47 -10.73 -12.58 0.71
C SER A 47 -11.72 -13.72 0.43
N ASP A 48 -12.94 -13.37 0.03
CA ASP A 48 -13.94 -14.36 -0.44
C ASP A 48 -13.40 -15.24 -1.57
N TRP A 49 -12.58 -14.67 -2.46
CA TRP A 49 -11.92 -15.44 -3.51
C TRP A 49 -10.98 -16.50 -2.92
N GLU A 50 -10.18 -16.19 -1.90
CA GLU A 50 -9.32 -17.17 -1.25
C GLU A 50 -10.13 -18.26 -0.56
N LEU A 51 -11.25 -17.91 0.09
CA LEU A 51 -12.17 -18.89 0.67
C LEU A 51 -12.72 -19.82 -0.42
N ASP A 52 -13.25 -19.27 -1.51
CA ASP A 52 -13.85 -20.05 -2.60
C ASP A 52 -12.84 -20.99 -3.28
N ASN A 53 -11.56 -20.62 -3.34
CA ASN A 53 -10.54 -21.39 -4.06
C ASN A 53 -9.77 -22.38 -3.16
N TYR A 54 -9.60 -22.05 -1.88
CA TYR A 54 -8.73 -22.84 -0.99
C TYR A 54 -9.48 -23.54 0.14
N LEU A 55 -10.68 -23.10 0.56
CA LEU A 55 -11.39 -23.71 1.69
C LEU A 55 -11.94 -25.11 1.39
N GLU A 56 -12.37 -25.38 0.15
CA GLU A 56 -12.85 -26.71 -0.24
C GLU A 56 -11.71 -27.64 -0.70
N THR A 57 -10.56 -27.06 -1.08
CA THR A 57 -9.41 -27.78 -1.64
C THR A 57 -8.51 -28.40 -0.56
N TYR A 58 -8.57 -27.90 0.69
CA TYR A 58 -7.75 -28.33 1.83
C TYR A 58 -8.60 -28.65 3.06
#